data_AF-A7N1B0-F1
#
_entry.id   AF-A7N1B0-F1
#
_cell.length_a   1.000
_cell.length_b   1.000
_cell.length_c   1.000
_cell.angle_alpha   90.00
_cell.angle_beta   90.00
_cell.angle_gamma   90.00
#
_symmetry.space_group_name_H-M   'P 1'
#
loop_
_entity.id
_entity.type
_entity.pdbx_description
1 polymer ?
#
loop_
_entity_poly.entity_id
_entity_poly.type
_entity_poly.pdbx_seq_one_letter_code
_entity_poly.pdbx_strand_id
1 'polypeptide(L)'
;MTLKAPANKKEHAGIPVYYVGCLEQGTSKDKLAWHLLTSEPINNVEDAMRIIGYYERRWLIEDFHKVWKSEGTDVESLRLQSKDNLERLSVIYAFVATRLLALRFMKEVDELTKESCEKVLGQKAWKLLWLKLESKTLPKEVPDMGWAYKNLAKLGGWKDTKGTGRASIKVLWEGWFKLQTILEGYELAMSLDH
;
A
#
# COMPACT_ATOMS: atom_id res chain seq x y z
N MET A 1 -9.61 -33.01 -4.58
CA MET A 1 -9.73 -33.83 -3.35
C MET A 1 -10.99 -33.43 -2.60
N THR A 2 -11.47 -34.22 -1.64
CA THR A 2 -12.66 -33.86 -0.84
C THR A 2 -12.26 -33.68 0.62
N LEU A 3 -12.47 -32.48 1.14
CA LEU A 3 -12.28 -32.19 2.56
C LEU A 3 -13.48 -32.76 3.33
N LYS A 4 -13.22 -33.71 4.25
CA LYS A 4 -14.27 -34.31 5.07
C LYS A 4 -14.74 -33.32 6.13
N ALA A 5 -16.02 -33.41 6.50
CA ALA A 5 -16.53 -32.65 7.63
C ALA A 5 -15.79 -33.02 8.93
N PRO A 6 -15.56 -32.06 9.84
CA PRO A 6 -15.00 -32.31 11.15
C PRO A 6 -15.80 -33.36 11.93
N ALA A 7 -15.13 -34.11 12.81
CA ALA A 7 -15.75 -35.23 13.54
C ALA A 7 -16.97 -34.82 14.39
N ASN A 8 -17.03 -33.56 14.83
CA ASN A 8 -18.12 -32.96 15.62
C ASN A 8 -19.24 -32.34 14.75
N LYS A 9 -19.17 -32.48 13.42
CA LYS A 9 -20.08 -31.87 12.45
C LYS A 9 -20.39 -32.80 11.27
N LYS A 10 -20.59 -34.09 11.56
CA LYS A 10 -20.78 -35.15 10.54
C LYS A 10 -22.04 -34.99 9.71
N GLU A 11 -23.00 -34.17 10.16
CA GLU A 11 -24.19 -33.82 9.40
C GLU A 11 -23.89 -33.01 8.13
N HIS A 12 -22.72 -32.40 8.01
CA HIS A 12 -22.33 -31.62 6.83
C HIS A 12 -21.63 -32.49 5.78
N ALA A 13 -21.93 -32.22 4.50
CA ALA A 13 -21.30 -32.89 3.39
C ALA A 13 -19.81 -32.48 3.25
N GLY A 14 -19.00 -33.39 2.72
CA GLY A 14 -17.62 -33.08 2.37
C GLY A 14 -17.55 -32.05 1.24
N ILE A 15 -16.56 -31.16 1.31
CA ILE A 15 -16.40 -30.07 0.35
C ILE A 15 -15.33 -30.45 -0.67
N PRO A 16 -15.64 -30.51 -1.99
CA PRO A 16 -14.61 -30.70 -3.00
C PRO A 16 -13.73 -29.45 -3.08
N VAL A 17 -12.41 -29.66 -3.01
CA VAL A 17 -11.38 -28.62 -3.12
C VAL A 17 -10.22 -29.11 -3.96
N TYR A 18 -9.51 -28.18 -4.58
CA TYR A 18 -8.24 -28.45 -5.25
C TYR A 18 -7.08 -28.21 -4.27
N TYR A 19 -5.96 -28.85 -4.55
CA TYR A 19 -4.76 -28.79 -3.72
C TYR A 19 -3.54 -28.45 -4.58
N VAL A 20 -2.71 -27.53 -4.10
CA VAL A 20 -1.44 -27.14 -4.71
C VAL A 20 -0.33 -27.27 -3.68
N GLY A 21 0.73 -27.98 -4.03
CA GLY A 21 1.97 -28.03 -3.25
C GLY A 21 3.07 -27.23 -3.94
N CYS A 22 3.76 -26.36 -3.19
CA CYS A 22 4.99 -25.71 -3.63
C CYS A 22 6.08 -26.02 -2.60
N LEU A 23 7.09 -26.78 -3.02
CA LEU A 23 8.16 -27.28 -2.15
C LEU A 23 9.51 -26.82 -2.70
N GLU A 24 10.28 -26.12 -1.87
CA GLU A 24 11.65 -25.74 -2.18
C GLU A 24 12.55 -26.99 -2.28
N GLN A 25 13.35 -27.06 -3.33
CA GLN A 25 14.34 -28.12 -3.53
C GLN A 25 15.68 -27.77 -2.87
N GLY A 26 16.41 -28.76 -2.35
CA GLY A 26 17.74 -28.54 -1.74
C GLY A 26 18.01 -29.45 -0.54
N THR A 27 18.92 -29.06 0.34
CA THR A 27 19.28 -29.81 1.58
C THR A 27 19.08 -29.01 2.87
N SER A 28 18.60 -27.76 2.77
CA SER A 28 18.28 -26.93 3.94
C SER A 28 17.25 -27.61 4.86
N LYS A 29 17.34 -27.36 6.17
CA LYS A 29 16.35 -27.84 7.15
C LYS A 29 15.07 -27.00 7.14
N ASP A 30 15.18 -25.71 6.81
CA ASP A 30 14.09 -24.73 6.86
C ASP A 30 13.58 -24.39 5.45
N LYS A 31 13.26 -25.42 4.67
CA LYS A 31 12.77 -25.26 3.30
C LYS A 31 11.36 -24.70 3.28
N LEU A 32 11.10 -23.80 2.33
CA LEU A 32 9.75 -23.35 2.05
C LEU A 32 8.89 -24.52 1.57
N ALA A 33 7.75 -24.72 2.24
CA ALA A 33 6.75 -25.72 1.89
C ALA A 33 5.36 -25.12 2.04
N TRP A 34 4.72 -24.81 0.91
CA TRP A 34 3.33 -24.35 0.86
C TRP A 34 2.41 -25.49 0.46
N HIS A 35 1.35 -25.65 1.25
CA HIS A 35 0.25 -26.58 1.02
C HIS A 35 -1.03 -25.76 0.96
N LEU A 36 -1.53 -25.54 -0.25
CA LEU A 36 -2.65 -24.62 -0.50
C LEU A 36 -3.88 -25.43 -0.88
N LEU A 37 -5.01 -25.10 -0.26
CA LEU A 37 -6.34 -25.56 -0.67
C LEU A 37 -7.06 -24.41 -1.36
N THR A 38 -7.71 -24.70 -2.48
CA THR A 38 -8.40 -23.66 -3.26
C THR A 38 -9.68 -24.21 -3.90
N SER A 39 -10.67 -23.32 -4.10
CA SER A 39 -11.87 -23.59 -4.89
C SER A 39 -11.64 -23.43 -6.39
N GLU A 40 -10.57 -22.74 -6.78
CA GLU A 40 -10.23 -22.51 -8.18
C GLU A 40 -9.84 -23.84 -8.86
N PRO A 41 -10.41 -24.15 -10.03
CA PRO A 41 -10.07 -25.35 -10.79
C PRO A 41 -8.59 -25.39 -11.19
N ILE A 42 -8.00 -26.58 -11.14
CA ILE A 42 -6.61 -26.81 -11.51
C ILE A 42 -6.53 -27.98 -12.49
N ASN A 43 -6.27 -27.66 -13.75
CA ASN A 43 -6.20 -28.66 -14.82
C ASN A 43 -4.79 -28.79 -15.42
N ASN A 44 -3.94 -27.79 -15.24
CA ASN A 44 -2.60 -27.72 -15.79
C ASN A 44 -1.63 -26.99 -14.85
N VAL A 45 -0.37 -26.88 -15.27
CA VAL A 45 0.70 -26.25 -14.50
C VAL A 45 0.46 -24.75 -14.38
N GLU A 46 -0.09 -24.11 -15.40
CA GLU A 46 -0.38 -22.68 -15.46
C GLU A 46 -1.43 -22.29 -14.40
N ASP A 47 -2.46 -23.13 -14.22
CA ASP A 47 -3.46 -22.96 -13.16
C ASP A 47 -2.80 -23.04 -11.77
N ALA A 48 -1.93 -24.02 -11.54
CA ALA A 48 -1.23 -24.16 -10.27
C ALA A 48 -0.31 -22.94 -9.98
N MET A 49 0.42 -22.46 -10.99
CA MET A 49 1.26 -21.26 -10.88
C MET A 49 0.43 -20.00 -10.58
N ARG A 50 -0.78 -19.88 -11.15
CA ARG A 50 -1.70 -18.78 -10.84
C ARG A 50 -2.13 -18.78 -9.37
N ILE A 51 -2.42 -19.96 -8.79
CA ILE A 51 -2.74 -20.08 -7.36
C ILE A 51 -1.56 -19.69 -6.48
N ILE A 52 -0.35 -20.11 -6.84
CA ILE A 52 0.87 -19.68 -6.12
C ILE A 52 1.00 -18.17 -6.19
N GLY A 53 0.84 -17.55 -7.36
CA GLY A 53 0.89 -16.09 -7.52
C GLY A 53 -0.16 -15.33 -6.71
N TYR A 54 -1.35 -15.90 -6.49
CA TYR A 54 -2.32 -15.34 -5.56
C TYR A 54 -1.83 -15.40 -4.12
N TYR A 55 -1.25 -16.53 -3.71
CA TYR A 55 -0.77 -16.72 -2.34
C TYR A 55 0.48 -15.89 -2.02
N GLU A 56 1.35 -15.64 -3.01
CA GLU A 56 2.48 -14.70 -2.87
C GLU A 56 2.02 -13.29 -2.46
N ARG A 57 0.85 -12.88 -2.94
CA ARG A 57 0.25 -11.57 -2.60
C ARG A 57 -0.39 -11.54 -1.21
N ARG A 58 -0.50 -12.68 -0.50
CA ARG A 58 -1.06 -12.74 0.86
C ARG A 58 -0.38 -11.76 1.81
N TRP A 59 0.94 -11.56 1.65
CA TRP A 59 1.73 -10.67 2.52
C TRP A 59 1.31 -9.19 2.41
N LEU A 60 0.57 -8.80 1.37
CA LEU A 60 0.08 -7.43 1.20
C LEU A 60 -0.76 -6.93 2.38
N ILE A 61 -1.51 -7.82 3.04
CA ILE A 61 -2.29 -7.45 4.23
C ILE A 61 -1.38 -7.15 5.44
N GLU A 62 -0.22 -7.80 5.53
CA GLU A 62 0.76 -7.55 6.58
C GLU A 62 1.44 -6.20 6.36
N ASP A 63 1.74 -5.86 5.10
CA ASP A 63 2.16 -4.51 4.73
C ASP A 63 1.10 -3.47 5.11
N PHE A 64 -0.18 -3.72 4.82
CA PHE A 64 -1.27 -2.85 5.26
C PHE A 64 -1.29 -2.66 6.78
N HIS A 65 -1.22 -3.74 7.57
CA HIS A 65 -1.18 -3.65 9.03
C HIS A 65 0.01 -2.83 9.52
N LYS A 66 1.18 -2.98 8.88
CA LYS A 66 2.38 -2.21 9.21
C LYS A 66 2.18 -0.71 8.96
N VAL A 67 1.58 -0.34 7.83
CA VAL A 67 1.24 1.07 7.52
C VAL A 67 0.24 1.62 8.52
N TRP A 68 -0.80 0.85 8.84
CA TRP A 68 -1.86 1.30 9.72
C TRP A 68 -1.38 1.49 11.17
N LYS A 69 -0.52 0.58 11.65
CA LYS A 69 -0.10 0.54 13.05
C LYS A 69 1.14 1.34 13.39
N SER A 70 2.19 1.32 12.55
CA SER A 70 3.51 1.79 13.00
C SER A 70 4.32 2.58 11.98
N GLU A 71 4.19 2.33 10.68
CA GLU A 71 4.99 3.01 9.64
C GLU A 71 4.24 4.10 8.87
N GLY A 72 2.93 4.25 9.10
CA GLY A 72 2.11 5.28 8.48
C GLY A 72 1.28 6.03 9.51
N THR A 73 0.04 5.59 9.72
CA THR A 73 -0.94 6.35 10.49
C THR A 73 -0.77 6.26 12.01
N ASP A 74 0.06 5.34 12.49
CA ASP A 74 0.38 5.17 13.92
C ASP A 74 -0.89 5.03 14.80
N VAL A 75 -1.86 4.23 14.35
CA VAL A 75 -3.20 4.18 14.97
C VAL A 75 -3.17 3.73 16.44
N GLU A 76 -2.16 2.96 16.85
CA GLU A 76 -2.01 2.45 18.22
C GLU A 76 -1.47 3.52 19.19
N SER A 77 -0.94 4.65 18.68
CA SER A 77 -0.50 5.77 19.50
C SER A 77 -1.61 6.74 19.87
N LEU A 78 -2.82 6.57 19.32
CA LEU A 78 -3.99 7.38 19.67
C LEU A 78 -4.28 7.31 21.18
N ARG A 79 -4.61 8.47 21.79
CA ARG A 79 -4.90 8.63 23.23
C ARG A 79 -6.31 9.17 23.48
N LEU A 80 -7.27 8.68 22.71
CA LEU A 80 -8.68 9.06 22.84
C LEU A 80 -9.29 8.42 24.10
N GLN A 81 -10.05 9.21 24.85
CA GLN A 81 -10.63 8.81 26.14
C GLN A 81 -11.96 8.03 26.03
N SER A 82 -12.42 7.76 24.80
CA SER A 82 -13.65 7.02 24.52
C SER A 82 -13.39 5.91 23.50
N LYS A 83 -13.93 4.73 23.78
CA LYS A 83 -13.90 3.57 22.88
C LYS A 83 -14.50 3.92 21.51
N ASP A 84 -15.66 4.57 21.49
CA ASP A 84 -16.36 4.87 20.24
C ASP A 84 -15.57 5.86 19.37
N ASN A 85 -14.88 6.82 20.02
CA ASN A 85 -14.02 7.76 19.31
C ASN A 85 -12.78 7.05 18.75
N LEU A 86 -12.18 6.14 19.52
CA LEU A 86 -11.06 5.32 19.07
C LEU A 86 -11.44 4.48 17.85
N GLU A 87 -12.61 3.83 17.89
CA GLU A 87 -13.10 2.99 16.79
C GLU A 87 -13.32 3.81 15.51
N ARG A 88 -14.00 4.96 15.61
CA ARG A 88 -14.24 5.86 14.47
C ARG A 88 -12.94 6.34 13.84
N LEU A 89 -11.98 6.80 14.65
CA LEU A 89 -10.71 7.29 14.12
C LEU A 89 -9.84 6.17 13.55
N SER A 90 -9.90 4.97 14.15
CA SER A 90 -9.21 3.79 13.64
C SER A 90 -9.67 3.40 12.24
N VAL A 91 -10.98 3.47 11.97
CA VAL A 91 -11.56 3.22 10.64
C VAL A 91 -11.09 4.28 9.64
N ILE A 92 -11.10 5.57 10.01
CA ILE A 92 -10.59 6.65 9.16
C ILE A 92 -9.12 6.39 8.80
N TYR A 93 -8.30 6.04 9.80
CA TYR A 93 -6.88 5.74 9.59
C TYR A 93 -6.65 4.50 8.74
N ALA A 94 -7.54 3.49 8.79
CA ALA A 94 -7.46 2.35 7.90
C ALA A 94 -7.60 2.76 6.42
N PHE A 95 -8.53 3.67 6.09
CA PHE A 95 -8.65 4.20 4.73
C PHE A 95 -7.43 5.03 4.30
N VAL A 96 -6.88 5.83 5.21
CA VAL A 96 -5.63 6.57 4.96
C VAL A 96 -4.48 5.60 4.70
N ALA A 97 -4.32 4.57 5.53
CA ALA A 97 -3.30 3.53 5.37
C ALA A 97 -3.41 2.81 4.02
N THR A 98 -4.62 2.47 3.58
CA THR A 98 -4.85 1.88 2.25
C THR A 98 -4.39 2.81 1.12
N ARG A 99 -4.64 4.12 1.23
CA ARG A 99 -4.18 5.09 0.23
C ARG A 99 -2.67 5.25 0.23
N LEU A 100 -2.03 5.27 1.40
CA LEU A 100 -0.57 5.28 1.50
C LEU A 100 0.07 4.02 0.93
N LEU A 101 -0.53 2.86 1.17
CA LEU A 101 -0.07 1.61 0.59
C LEU A 101 -0.21 1.63 -0.94
N ALA A 102 -1.31 2.17 -1.48
CA ALA A 102 -1.49 2.33 -2.92
C ALA A 102 -0.40 3.22 -3.55
N LEU A 103 0.03 4.30 -2.88
CA LEU A 103 1.14 5.15 -3.35
C LEU A 103 2.44 4.37 -3.57
N ARG A 104 2.70 3.34 -2.76
CA ARG A 104 3.89 2.49 -2.92
C ARG A 104 3.87 1.71 -4.23
N PHE A 105 2.71 1.18 -4.61
CA PHE A 105 2.54 0.34 -5.80
C PHE A 105 2.41 1.13 -7.10
N MET A 106 2.25 2.45 -7.03
CA MET A 106 2.10 3.28 -8.24
C MET A 106 3.27 3.18 -9.21
N LYS A 107 4.49 2.92 -8.70
CA LYS A 107 5.68 2.73 -9.55
C LYS A 107 5.73 1.34 -10.21
N GLU A 108 4.95 0.37 -9.73
CA GLU A 108 4.96 -1.00 -10.26
C GLU A 108 4.02 -1.17 -11.45
N VAL A 109 3.15 -0.17 -11.71
CA VAL A 109 2.26 -0.14 -12.85
C VAL A 109 2.68 0.99 -13.78
N ASP A 110 3.30 0.63 -14.90
CA ASP A 110 3.85 1.60 -15.88
C ASP A 110 2.81 2.58 -16.40
N GLU A 111 1.57 2.13 -16.59
CA GLU A 111 0.45 2.98 -17.03
C GLU A 111 0.11 4.04 -15.98
N LEU A 112 -0.02 3.65 -14.71
CA LEU A 112 -0.31 4.56 -13.60
C LEU A 112 0.83 5.55 -13.35
N THR A 113 2.07 5.16 -13.59
CA THR A 113 3.24 6.02 -13.42
C THR A 113 3.20 7.22 -14.38
N LYS A 114 2.66 7.02 -15.59
CA LYS A 114 2.60 8.04 -16.65
C LYS A 114 1.36 8.93 -16.57
N GLU A 115 0.39 8.58 -15.72
CA GLU A 115 -0.79 9.42 -15.53
C GLU A 115 -0.46 10.74 -14.82
N SER A 116 -1.28 11.76 -15.06
CA SER A 116 -1.19 13.05 -14.40
C SER A 116 -1.34 12.93 -12.89
N CYS A 117 -0.42 13.55 -12.14
CA CYS A 117 -0.45 13.49 -10.69
C CYS A 117 -1.57 14.31 -10.03
N GLU A 118 -2.25 15.15 -10.79
CA GLU A 118 -3.36 15.96 -10.29
C GLU A 118 -4.54 15.12 -9.81
N LYS A 119 -4.75 13.91 -10.36
CA LYS A 119 -5.81 13.00 -9.88
C LYS A 119 -5.62 12.58 -8.42
N VAL A 120 -4.37 12.52 -7.95
CA VAL A 120 -4.02 12.03 -6.61
C VAL A 120 -3.70 13.19 -5.67
N LEU A 121 -2.91 14.17 -6.12
CA LEU A 121 -2.47 15.29 -5.30
C LEU A 121 -3.47 16.46 -5.31
N GLY A 122 -4.27 16.60 -6.37
CA GLY A 122 -5.04 17.80 -6.63
C GLY A 122 -4.16 18.96 -7.11
N GLN A 123 -4.79 19.98 -7.70
CA GLN A 123 -4.12 21.05 -8.43
C GLN A 123 -3.17 21.88 -7.56
N LYS A 124 -3.57 22.21 -6.32
CA LYS A 124 -2.76 23.04 -5.42
C LYS A 124 -1.54 22.27 -4.90
N ALA A 125 -1.73 21.02 -4.46
CA ALA A 125 -0.68 20.29 -3.78
C ALA A 125 0.49 19.95 -4.69
N TRP A 126 0.26 19.55 -5.96
CA TRP A 126 1.38 19.27 -6.87
C TRP A 126 2.17 20.54 -7.21
N LYS A 127 1.49 21.69 -7.37
CA LYS A 127 2.14 22.99 -7.60
C LYS A 127 2.99 23.42 -6.41
N LEU A 128 2.47 23.28 -5.19
CA LEU A 128 3.22 23.58 -3.96
C LEU A 128 4.42 22.64 -3.79
N LEU A 129 4.26 21.35 -4.09
CA LEU A 129 5.35 20.39 -4.09
C LEU A 129 6.45 20.78 -5.09
N TRP A 130 6.06 21.21 -6.30
CA TRP A 130 6.98 21.70 -7.33
C TRP A 130 7.76 22.92 -6.85
N LEU A 131 7.07 23.96 -6.37
CA LEU A 131 7.70 25.19 -5.89
C LEU A 131 8.67 24.90 -4.73
N LYS A 132 8.30 23.98 -3.83
CA LYS A 132 9.13 23.63 -2.68
C LYS A 132 10.43 22.91 -3.04
N LEU A 133 10.41 22.01 -4.02
CA LEU A 133 11.54 21.11 -4.31
C LEU A 133 12.33 21.49 -5.56
N GLU A 134 11.67 21.98 -6.60
CA GLU A 134 12.34 22.37 -7.84
C GLU A 134 12.75 23.84 -7.82
N SER A 135 12.05 24.69 -7.04
CA SER A 135 12.29 26.14 -6.94
C SER A 135 12.36 26.84 -8.31
N LYS A 136 11.61 26.33 -9.28
CA LYS A 136 11.51 26.81 -10.66
C LYS A 136 10.10 27.30 -10.96
N THR A 137 9.95 27.99 -12.08
CA THR A 137 8.62 28.31 -12.63
C THR A 137 7.79 27.04 -12.80
N LEU A 138 6.47 27.18 -12.63
CA LEU A 138 5.55 26.07 -12.81
C LEU A 138 5.56 25.59 -14.27
N PRO A 139 5.57 24.27 -14.50
CA PRO A 139 5.50 23.72 -15.84
C PRO A 139 4.12 24.01 -16.45
N LYS A 140 4.06 24.05 -17.78
CA LYS A 140 2.79 24.20 -18.52
C LYS A 140 1.92 22.95 -18.40
N GLU A 141 2.57 21.79 -18.39
CA GLU A 141 1.92 20.48 -18.28
C GLU A 141 2.05 19.94 -16.86
N VAL A 142 1.03 19.23 -16.42
CA VAL A 142 1.03 18.60 -15.09
C VAL A 142 2.04 17.44 -15.09
N PRO A 143 2.93 17.36 -14.10
CA PRO A 143 3.85 16.24 -13.98
C PRO A 143 3.15 14.89 -13.81
N ASP A 144 3.85 13.82 -14.16
CA ASP A 144 3.37 12.46 -14.01
C ASP A 144 3.43 11.96 -12.54
N MET A 145 2.77 10.84 -12.27
CA MET A 145 2.77 10.20 -10.96
C MET A 145 4.15 9.69 -10.52
N GLY A 146 5.02 9.34 -11.48
CA GLY A 146 6.41 8.99 -11.19
C GLY A 146 7.21 10.15 -10.59
N TRP A 147 7.00 11.36 -11.11
CA TRP A 147 7.55 12.60 -10.57
C TRP A 147 6.98 12.88 -9.18
N ALA A 148 5.65 12.77 -9.00
CA ALA A 148 5.00 13.01 -7.72
C ALA A 148 5.51 12.05 -6.64
N TYR A 149 5.61 10.76 -6.93
CA TYR A 149 6.16 9.75 -6.03
C TYR A 149 7.59 10.10 -5.58
N LYS A 150 8.49 10.40 -6.54
CA LYS A 150 9.88 10.73 -6.23
C LYS A 150 9.99 11.98 -5.39
N ASN A 151 9.20 13.01 -5.69
CA ASN A 151 9.26 14.28 -4.99
C ASN A 151 8.60 14.23 -3.61
N LEU A 152 7.49 13.51 -3.45
CA LEU A 152 6.96 13.18 -2.13
C LEU A 152 7.99 12.45 -1.27
N ALA A 153 8.63 11.43 -1.83
CA ALA A 153 9.67 10.70 -1.12
C ALA A 153 10.85 11.61 -0.73
N LYS A 154 11.32 12.49 -1.62
CA LYS A 154 12.37 13.48 -1.32
C LYS A 154 11.93 14.46 -0.22
N LEU A 155 10.69 14.94 -0.24
CA LEU A 155 10.15 15.80 0.82
C LEU A 155 10.14 15.10 2.19
N GLY A 156 9.90 13.79 2.18
CA GLY A 156 10.05 12.90 3.31
C GLY A 156 11.50 12.59 3.71
N GLY A 157 12.51 13.04 2.96
CA GLY A 157 13.93 12.81 3.26
C GLY A 157 14.54 11.60 2.57
N TRP A 158 13.87 11.01 1.57
CA TRP A 158 14.43 9.91 0.79
C TRP A 158 15.63 10.36 -0.06
N LYS A 159 16.71 9.57 -0.03
CA LYS A 159 17.95 9.81 -0.78
C LYS A 159 18.29 8.71 -1.80
N ASP A 160 17.49 7.65 -1.87
CA ASP A 160 17.72 6.45 -2.71
C ASP A 160 19.15 5.87 -2.63
N THR A 161 19.70 5.73 -1.42
CA THR A 161 21.12 5.32 -1.22
C THR A 161 21.47 3.96 -1.81
N LYS A 162 20.48 3.07 -1.97
CA LYS A 162 20.65 1.73 -2.55
C LYS A 162 20.31 1.66 -4.06
N GLY A 163 19.90 2.77 -4.68
CA GLY A 163 19.54 2.81 -6.12
C GLY A 163 18.36 1.92 -6.50
N THR A 164 17.53 1.54 -5.53
CA THR A 164 16.36 0.67 -5.77
C THR A 164 15.22 1.44 -6.43
N GLY A 165 15.24 2.78 -6.30
CA GLY A 165 14.17 3.65 -6.71
C GLY A 165 12.85 3.40 -5.97
N ARG A 166 12.86 2.67 -4.84
CA ARG A 166 11.70 2.36 -4.00
C ARG A 166 11.85 3.04 -2.64
N ALA A 167 11.00 4.02 -2.37
CA ALA A 167 10.89 4.66 -1.06
C ALA A 167 10.10 3.79 -0.08
N SER A 168 10.44 3.85 1.21
CA SER A 168 9.62 3.20 2.25
C SER A 168 8.33 3.97 2.46
N ILE A 169 7.30 3.28 2.98
CA ILE A 169 5.99 3.88 3.22
C ILE A 169 6.09 5.00 4.26
N LYS A 170 6.91 4.81 5.29
CA LYS A 170 7.22 5.85 6.28
C LYS A 170 7.70 7.14 5.64
N VAL A 171 8.63 7.06 4.70
CA VAL A 171 9.18 8.26 4.03
C VAL A 171 8.14 8.91 3.12
N LEU A 172 7.33 8.11 2.41
CA LEU A 172 6.21 8.63 1.63
C LEU A 172 5.17 9.34 2.51
N TRP A 173 4.85 8.76 3.67
CA TRP A 173 3.94 9.36 4.65
C TRP A 173 4.48 10.67 5.22
N GLU A 174 5.74 10.71 5.64
CA GLU A 174 6.38 11.93 6.12
C GLU A 174 6.39 13.04 5.04
N GLY A 175 6.62 12.67 3.79
CA GLY A 175 6.53 13.58 2.66
C GLY A 175 5.11 14.10 2.41
N TRP A 176 4.13 13.20 2.41
CA TRP A 176 2.72 13.56 2.27
C TRP A 176 2.26 14.49 3.40
N PHE A 177 2.57 14.17 4.65
CA PHE A 177 2.19 14.97 5.81
C PHE A 177 2.79 16.39 5.72
N LYS A 178 4.08 16.50 5.41
CA LYS A 178 4.74 17.80 5.16
C LYS A 178 4.06 18.59 4.03
N LEU A 179 3.65 17.92 2.96
CA LEU A 179 2.95 18.57 1.85
C LEU A 179 1.58 19.10 2.29
N GLN A 180 0.83 18.33 3.09
CA GLN A 180 -0.44 18.77 3.65
C GLN A 180 -0.27 19.99 4.57
N THR A 181 0.77 20.02 5.42
CA THR A 181 1.08 21.21 6.23
C THR A 181 1.41 22.43 5.38
N ILE A 182 2.13 22.27 4.27
CA ILE A 182 2.41 23.37 3.33
C ILE A 182 1.11 23.86 2.67
N LEU A 183 0.23 22.94 2.29
CA LEU A 183 -1.07 23.26 1.68
C LEU A 183 -1.96 24.02 2.65
N GLU A 184 -2.07 23.57 3.90
CA GLU A 184 -2.82 24.26 4.96
C GLU A 184 -2.27 25.67 5.19
N GLY A 185 -0.95 25.81 5.30
CA GLY A 185 -0.32 27.13 5.46
C GLY A 185 -0.57 28.07 4.28
N TYR A 186 -0.57 27.55 3.05
CA TYR A 186 -0.92 28.31 1.86
C TYR A 186 -2.39 28.77 1.89
N GLU A 187 -3.32 27.89 2.26
CA GLU A 187 -4.74 28.24 2.35
C GLU A 187 -5.02 29.27 3.44
N LEU A 188 -4.35 29.17 4.59
CA LEU A 188 -4.41 30.17 5.65
C LEU A 188 -3.85 31.52 5.19
N ALA A 189 -2.71 31.53 4.51
CA ALA A 189 -2.13 32.78 3.98
C ALA A 189 -3.08 33.47 2.99
N MET A 190 -3.67 32.73 2.06
CA MET A 190 -4.66 33.26 1.12
C MET A 190 -5.90 33.83 1.81
N SER A 191 -6.25 33.34 3.01
CA SER A 191 -7.39 33.85 3.78
C SER A 191 -7.13 35.20 4.45
N LEU A 192 -5.87 35.62 4.57
CA LEU A 192 -5.52 36.96 5.09
C LEU A 192 -5.74 38.06 4.05
N ASP A 193 -5.72 37.70 2.77
CA ASP A 193 -5.91 38.62 1.64
C ASP A 193 -7.40 38.74 1.24
N HIS A 194 -8.33 38.29 2.10
CA HIS A 194 -9.79 38.36 1.91
C HIS A 194 -10.47 39.13 3.05
#